data_AF-A0A7C5TQ35-F1
#
_entry.id   AF-A0A7C5TQ35-F1
#
_cell.length_a   1.000
_cell.length_b   1.000
_cell.length_c   1.000
_cell.angle_alpha   90.00
_cell.angle_beta   90.00
_cell.angle_gamma   90.00
#
_symmetry.space_group_name_H-M   'P 1'
#
loop_
_entity.id
_entity.type
_entity.pdbx_description
1 polymer ?
#
loop_
_entity_poly.entity_id
_entity_poly.type
_entity_poly.pdbx_seq_one_letter_code
_entity_poly.pdbx_strand_id
1 'polypeptide(L)'
;DTELVRAVTLAHLKAERGPVLVLLDADDDCPAQMSERFFSVLRDALPHIEVAVVFAKREYEAWFIAAFASLAEHCDIQPGTATPPENVEAIRGAKEWLSKHIKRKYRETIDQPAFTSIFSLADARERSPSFAKLWRDVERILSTQL
;
A
#
# COMPACT_ATOMS: atom_id res chain seq x y z
N ASP A 1 -16.42 -11.84 -8.49
CA ASP A 1 -15.80 -10.82 -9.36
C ASP A 1 -14.88 -11.54 -10.33
N THR A 2 -15.28 -11.64 -11.59
CA THR A 2 -14.57 -12.46 -12.59
C THR A 2 -13.22 -11.87 -12.97
N GLU A 3 -13.09 -10.54 -12.95
CA GLU A 3 -11.84 -9.85 -13.29
C GLU A 3 -10.79 -10.03 -12.21
N LEU A 4 -11.19 -9.90 -10.93
CA LEU A 4 -10.30 -10.15 -9.80
C LEU A 4 -9.72 -11.58 -9.82
N VAL A 5 -10.59 -12.58 -10.03
CA VAL A 5 -10.17 -14.00 -10.11
C VAL A 5 -9.18 -14.18 -11.26
N ARG A 6 -9.50 -13.63 -12.45
CA ARG A 6 -8.62 -13.71 -13.63
C ARG A 6 -7.25 -13.09 -13.38
N ALA A 7 -7.20 -11.91 -12.75
CA ALA A 7 -5.96 -11.23 -12.44
C ALA A 7 -5.08 -12.04 -11.47
N VAL A 8 -5.68 -12.61 -10.42
CA VAL A 8 -4.96 -13.45 -9.44
C VAL A 8 -4.46 -14.74 -10.09
N THR A 9 -5.27 -15.41 -10.91
CA THR A 9 -4.83 -16.61 -11.65
C THR A 9 -3.61 -16.29 -12.53
N LEU A 10 -3.64 -15.19 -13.27
CA LEU A 10 -2.51 -14.80 -14.12
C LEU A 10 -1.26 -14.47 -13.32
N ALA A 11 -1.40 -13.76 -12.20
CA ALA A 11 -0.29 -13.43 -11.31
C ALA A 11 0.38 -14.69 -10.74
N HIS A 12 -0.43 -15.64 -10.24
CA HIS A 12 0.05 -16.92 -9.75
C HIS A 12 0.83 -17.71 -10.80
N LEU A 13 0.31 -17.77 -12.03
CA LEU A 13 0.99 -18.46 -13.14
C LEU A 13 2.33 -17.79 -13.52
N LYS A 14 2.38 -16.45 -13.49
CA LYS A 14 3.61 -15.68 -13.77
C LYS A 14 4.65 -15.81 -12.66
N ALA A 15 4.22 -16.03 -11.42
CA ALA A 15 5.08 -16.22 -10.26
C ALA A 15 5.47 -17.70 -10.04
N GLU A 16 5.50 -18.51 -11.10
CA GLU A 16 5.82 -19.96 -11.03
C GLU A 16 4.98 -20.73 -9.99
N ARG A 17 3.69 -20.35 -9.88
CA ARG A 17 2.73 -20.88 -8.88
C ARG A 17 3.03 -20.47 -7.43
N GLY A 18 3.68 -19.32 -7.25
CA GLY A 18 3.86 -18.67 -5.96
C GLY A 18 2.59 -17.99 -5.40
N PRO A 19 2.66 -17.51 -4.15
CA PRO A 19 1.60 -16.75 -3.50
C PRO A 19 1.36 -15.41 -4.21
N VAL A 20 0.16 -14.87 -4.09
CA VAL A 20 -0.24 -13.62 -4.74
C VAL A 20 -0.61 -12.58 -3.69
N LEU A 21 0.01 -11.39 -3.76
CA LEU A 21 -0.42 -10.21 -3.03
C LEU A 21 -1.27 -9.33 -3.97
N VAL A 22 -2.51 -9.08 -3.58
CA VAL A 22 -3.38 -8.09 -4.21
C VAL A 22 -3.32 -6.82 -3.38
N LEU A 23 -2.79 -5.75 -3.98
CA LEU A 23 -2.72 -4.42 -3.37
C LEU A 23 -3.57 -3.43 -4.17
N LEU A 24 -4.49 -2.76 -3.49
CA LEU A 24 -5.44 -1.82 -4.09
C LEU A 24 -5.53 -0.55 -3.25
N ASP A 25 -5.89 0.57 -3.87
CA ASP A 25 -6.35 1.75 -3.14
C ASP A 25 -7.79 1.52 -2.66
N ALA A 26 -8.12 2.00 -1.46
CA ALA A 26 -9.50 2.06 -0.98
C ALA A 26 -9.93 3.50 -0.93
N ASP A 27 -11.10 3.87 -1.44
CA ASP A 27 -11.62 5.22 -1.29
C ASP A 27 -12.15 5.49 0.15
N ASP A 28 -13.37 6.03 0.28
CA ASP A 28 -14.00 6.26 1.58
C ASP A 28 -14.47 4.96 2.26
N ASP A 29 -14.60 3.86 1.51
CA ASP A 29 -15.01 2.54 2.01
C ASP A 29 -14.05 1.98 3.08
N CYS A 30 -14.55 1.12 3.96
CA CYS A 30 -13.75 0.48 4.99
C CYS A 30 -12.82 -0.59 4.38
N PRO A 31 -11.47 -0.44 4.45
CA PRO A 31 -10.53 -1.39 3.88
C PRO A 31 -10.71 -2.82 4.40
N ALA A 32 -11.09 -2.98 5.66
CA ALA A 32 -11.29 -4.29 6.28
C ALA A 32 -12.48 -5.03 5.63
N GLN A 33 -13.62 -4.35 5.45
CA GLN A 33 -14.80 -4.92 4.81
C GLN A 33 -14.54 -5.27 3.34
N MET A 34 -13.82 -4.41 2.62
CA MET A 34 -13.44 -4.66 1.22
C MET A 34 -12.45 -5.83 1.11
N SER A 35 -11.45 -5.89 2.00
CA SER A 35 -10.51 -7.01 2.07
C SER A 35 -11.23 -8.33 2.29
N GLU A 36 -12.14 -8.40 3.26
CA GLU A 36 -12.92 -9.61 3.55
C GLU A 36 -13.76 -10.07 2.36
N ARG A 37 -14.46 -9.14 1.70
CA ARG A 37 -15.26 -9.44 0.52
C ARG A 37 -14.42 -10.01 -0.61
N PHE A 38 -13.30 -9.37 -0.94
CA PHE A 38 -12.42 -9.79 -2.03
C PHE A 38 -11.77 -11.14 -1.71
N PHE A 39 -11.34 -11.31 -0.47
CA PHE A 39 -10.75 -12.55 0.00
C PHE A 39 -11.75 -13.71 0.00
N SER A 40 -13.02 -13.51 0.35
CA SER A 40 -14.06 -14.53 0.23
C SER A 40 -14.22 -15.00 -1.21
N VAL A 41 -14.35 -14.05 -2.16
CA VAL A 41 -14.47 -14.37 -3.60
C VAL A 41 -13.28 -15.19 -4.09
N LEU A 42 -12.07 -14.80 -3.70
CA LEU A 42 -10.84 -15.47 -4.13
C LEU A 42 -10.66 -16.84 -3.48
N ARG A 43 -11.01 -16.98 -2.20
CA ARG A 43 -10.96 -18.27 -1.50
C ARG A 43 -11.92 -19.29 -2.12
N ASP A 44 -13.12 -18.87 -2.49
CA ASP A 44 -14.11 -19.75 -3.10
C ASP A 44 -13.70 -20.18 -4.52
N ALA A 45 -13.17 -19.24 -5.31
CA ALA A 45 -12.81 -19.50 -6.70
C ALA A 45 -11.43 -20.16 -6.87
N LEU A 46 -10.47 -19.86 -6.00
CA LEU A 46 -9.06 -20.24 -6.11
C LEU A 46 -8.52 -20.81 -4.78
N PRO A 47 -9.13 -21.87 -4.22
CA PRO A 47 -8.80 -22.38 -2.88
C PRO A 47 -7.37 -22.92 -2.73
N HIS A 48 -6.68 -23.16 -3.84
CA HIS A 48 -5.32 -23.71 -3.90
C HIS A 48 -4.23 -22.64 -4.04
N ILE A 49 -4.62 -21.36 -4.22
CA ILE A 49 -3.67 -20.25 -4.34
C ILE A 49 -3.63 -19.53 -3.00
N GLU A 50 -2.44 -19.40 -2.42
CA GLU A 50 -2.26 -18.53 -1.27
C GLU A 50 -2.35 -17.07 -1.73
N VAL A 51 -3.32 -16.34 -1.17
CA VAL A 51 -3.55 -14.93 -1.52
C VAL A 51 -3.59 -14.06 -0.27
N ALA A 52 -2.95 -12.90 -0.33
CA ALA A 52 -3.21 -11.78 0.57
C ALA A 52 -3.92 -10.65 -0.18
N VAL A 53 -4.92 -10.04 0.47
CA VAL A 53 -5.61 -8.86 -0.05
C VAL A 53 -5.40 -7.71 0.92
N VAL A 54 -4.84 -6.62 0.40
CA VAL A 54 -4.52 -5.42 1.15
C VAL A 54 -5.06 -4.21 0.41
N PHE A 55 -5.68 -3.32 1.18
CA PHE A 55 -6.14 -2.04 0.69
C PHE A 55 -5.37 -0.93 1.41
N ALA A 56 -4.68 -0.07 0.66
CA ALA A 56 -4.14 1.18 1.18
C ALA A 56 -5.32 2.11 1.52
N LYS A 57 -5.42 2.57 2.78
CA LYS A 57 -6.55 3.41 3.18
C LYS A 57 -6.46 4.76 2.46
N ARG A 58 -7.51 5.10 1.72
CA ARG A 58 -7.60 6.27 0.81
C ARG A 58 -6.74 6.12 -0.43
N GLU A 59 -5.43 6.19 -0.27
CA GLU A 59 -4.49 6.18 -1.38
C GLU A 59 -3.17 5.56 -0.93
N TYR A 60 -2.48 4.87 -1.83
CA TYR A 60 -1.13 4.36 -1.62
C TYR A 60 -0.18 5.45 -1.09
N GLU A 61 -0.34 6.69 -1.57
CA GLU A 61 0.45 7.84 -1.14
C GLU A 61 0.34 8.15 0.35
N ALA A 62 -0.72 7.70 1.04
CA ALA A 62 -0.82 7.84 2.49
C ALA A 62 0.35 7.16 3.22
N TRP A 63 0.94 6.11 2.64
CA TRP A 63 2.11 5.43 3.20
C TRP A 63 3.39 6.27 3.05
N PHE A 64 3.51 7.07 1.99
CA PHE A 64 4.59 8.04 1.88
C PHE A 64 4.45 9.15 2.92
N ILE A 65 3.22 9.57 3.22
CA ILE A 65 2.98 10.54 4.28
C ILE A 65 3.32 9.93 5.64
N ALA A 66 2.97 8.66 5.87
CA ALA A 66 3.34 7.93 7.07
C ALA A 66 4.87 7.96 7.31
N ALA A 67 5.65 7.74 6.26
CA ALA A 67 7.11 7.74 6.29
C ALA A 67 7.76 9.06 5.83
N PHE A 68 7.02 10.18 5.87
CA PHE A 68 7.47 11.42 5.21
C PHE A 68 8.80 11.96 5.75
N ALA A 69 9.06 11.78 7.05
CA ALA A 69 10.32 12.17 7.65
C ALA A 69 11.52 11.49 6.98
N SER A 70 11.42 10.21 6.66
CA SER A 70 12.47 9.46 5.94
C SER A 70 12.71 9.96 4.52
N LEU A 71 11.71 10.55 3.87
CA LEU A 71 11.85 11.13 2.53
C LEU A 71 12.62 12.45 2.55
N ALA A 72 12.73 13.12 3.71
CA ALA A 72 13.40 14.41 3.84
C ALA A 72 14.88 14.39 3.49
N GLU A 73 15.51 13.23 3.66
CA GLU A 73 16.93 13.04 3.40
C GLU A 73 17.23 12.88 1.90
N HIS A 74 16.21 12.60 1.09
CA HIS A 74 16.36 12.19 -0.31
C HIS A 74 15.56 13.05 -1.29
N CYS A 75 14.60 13.82 -0.78
CA CYS A 75 13.72 14.66 -1.58
C CYS A 75 13.81 16.12 -1.16
N ASP A 76 13.56 17.00 -2.12
CA ASP A 76 13.40 18.43 -1.88
C ASP A 76 12.09 18.69 -1.11
N ILE A 77 12.12 18.55 0.21
CA ILE A 77 11.01 18.87 1.12
C ILE A 77 10.97 20.38 1.39
N GLN A 78 9.75 20.91 1.53
CA GLN A 78 9.51 22.29 1.92
C GLN A 78 10.01 22.52 3.36
N PRO A 79 10.80 23.58 3.62
CA PRO A 79 11.30 23.86 4.97
C PRO A 79 10.16 23.92 6.01
N GLY A 80 10.35 23.28 7.16
CA GLY A 80 9.38 23.29 8.26
C GLY A 80 8.18 22.35 8.09
N THR A 81 8.17 21.47 7.08
CA THR A 81 7.03 20.60 6.78
C THR A 81 7.29 19.10 6.99
N ALA A 82 8.46 18.75 7.54
CA ALA A 82 8.93 17.37 7.65
C ALA A 82 8.13 16.49 8.64
N THR A 83 7.22 17.07 9.43
CA THR A 83 6.41 16.32 10.39
C THR A 83 5.06 15.96 9.76
N PRO A 84 4.83 14.68 9.43
CA PRO A 84 3.52 14.24 8.98
C PRO A 84 2.48 14.33 10.10
N PRO A 85 1.19 14.53 9.77
CA PRO A 85 0.12 14.54 10.77
C PRO A 85 0.05 13.22 11.53
N GLU A 86 -0.57 13.24 12.72
CA GLU A 86 -0.72 12.05 13.57
C GLU A 86 -1.56 10.97 12.88
N ASN A 87 -2.70 11.35 12.28
CA ASN A 87 -3.57 10.43 11.54
C ASN A 87 -3.41 10.64 10.03
N VAL A 88 -2.41 9.98 9.45
CA VAL A 88 -2.07 10.09 8.03
C VAL A 88 -3.17 9.55 7.11
N GLU A 89 -3.87 8.49 7.52
CA GLU A 89 -4.96 7.89 6.75
C GLU A 89 -6.26 8.72 6.79
N ALA A 90 -6.32 9.74 7.66
CA ALA A 90 -7.40 10.72 7.69
C ALA A 90 -7.18 11.92 6.75
N ILE A 91 -6.07 11.98 6.00
CA ILE A 91 -5.85 13.00 4.97
C ILE A 91 -6.72 12.69 3.74
N ARG A 92 -7.48 13.67 3.26
CA ARG A 92 -8.16 13.59 1.97
C ARG A 92 -7.24 14.22 0.93
N GLY A 93 -6.86 13.46 -0.09
CA GLY A 93 -5.90 13.90 -1.11
C GLY A 93 -4.45 13.83 -0.61
N ALA A 94 -3.91 12.62 -0.50
CA ALA A 94 -2.52 12.40 -0.14
C ALA A 94 -1.57 12.95 -1.22
N LYS A 95 -1.96 12.88 -2.50
CA LYS A 95 -1.21 13.47 -3.62
C LYS A 95 -1.11 15.00 -3.52
N GLU A 96 -2.19 15.67 -3.13
CA GLU A 96 -2.23 17.11 -2.88
C GLU A 96 -1.39 17.46 -1.65
N TRP A 97 -1.48 16.65 -0.59
CA TRP A 97 -0.65 16.83 0.60
C TRP A 97 0.83 16.76 0.23
N LEU A 98 1.27 15.71 -0.47
CA LEU A 98 2.65 15.59 -0.94
C LEU A 98 3.06 16.80 -1.78
N SER A 99 2.25 17.20 -2.77
CA SER A 99 2.52 18.36 -3.62
C SER A 99 2.71 19.68 -2.86
N LYS A 100 2.11 19.83 -1.68
CA LYS A 100 2.28 21.01 -0.80
C LYS A 100 3.56 20.94 0.03
N HIS A 101 4.09 19.75 0.28
CA HIS A 101 5.19 19.51 1.22
C HIS A 101 6.51 19.18 0.51
N ILE A 102 6.51 18.97 -0.81
CA ILE A 102 7.72 18.93 -1.65
C ILE A 102 7.83 20.20 -2.52
N LYS A 103 9.05 20.58 -2.94
CA LYS A 103 9.30 21.83 -3.69
C LYS A 103 8.70 21.87 -5.10
N ARG A 104 8.14 20.75 -5.56
CA ARG A 104 7.53 20.58 -6.87
C ARG A 104 6.21 19.83 -6.73
N LYS A 105 5.39 19.84 -7.79
CA LYS A 105 4.17 19.02 -7.82
C LYS A 105 4.52 17.53 -7.76
N TYR A 106 3.78 16.77 -6.96
CA TYR A 106 3.83 15.31 -6.94
C TYR A 106 3.32 14.75 -8.27
N ARG A 107 4.00 13.74 -8.81
CA ARG A 107 3.70 13.07 -10.07
C ARG A 107 3.80 11.56 -9.86
N GLU A 108 2.67 10.91 -9.68
CA GLU A 108 2.53 9.47 -9.41
C GLU A 108 3.45 8.59 -10.28
N THR A 109 3.44 8.77 -11.61
CA THR A 109 4.23 7.95 -12.54
C THR A 109 5.75 8.04 -12.37
N ILE A 110 6.26 9.07 -11.67
CA ILE A 110 7.69 9.30 -11.44
C ILE A 110 8.01 9.11 -9.97
N ASP A 111 7.20 9.71 -9.10
CA ASP A 111 7.49 9.83 -7.68
C ASP A 111 7.07 8.60 -6.90
N GLN A 112 5.99 7.91 -7.30
CA GLN A 112 5.58 6.67 -6.63
C GLN A 112 6.70 5.62 -6.64
N PRO A 113 7.28 5.21 -7.80
CA PRO A 113 8.36 4.23 -7.78
C PRO A 113 9.62 4.75 -7.08
N ALA A 114 9.94 6.04 -7.24
CA ALA A 114 11.10 6.63 -6.58
C ALA A 114 10.95 6.60 -5.04
N PHE A 115 9.81 7.04 -4.52
CA PHE A 115 9.56 7.08 -3.08
C PHE A 115 9.41 5.67 -2.50
N THR A 116 8.72 4.76 -3.21
CA THR A 116 8.60 3.35 -2.81
C THR A 116 9.96 2.69 -2.62
N SER A 117 10.99 3.08 -3.38
CA SER A 117 12.32 2.51 -3.29
C SER A 117 13.14 2.96 -2.06
N ILE A 118 12.73 4.04 -1.37
CA ILE A 118 13.54 4.69 -0.33
C ILE A 118 12.82 4.96 0.99
N PHE A 119 11.48 4.97 1.02
CA PHE A 119 10.75 5.31 2.24
C PHE A 119 11.01 4.28 3.37
N SER A 120 11.02 4.76 4.61
CA SER A 120 11.14 3.90 5.79
C SER A 120 9.90 3.02 5.94
N LEU A 121 10.07 1.71 5.73
CA LEU A 121 9.01 0.72 5.97
C LEU A 121 8.63 0.66 7.46
N ALA A 122 9.57 0.96 8.36
CA ALA A 122 9.31 0.97 9.80
C ALA A 122 8.38 2.12 10.17
N ASP A 123 8.66 3.34 9.70
CA ASP A 123 7.83 4.52 9.95
C ASP A 123 6.42 4.34 9.36
N ALA A 124 6.35 3.79 8.14
CA ALA A 124 5.07 3.49 7.51
C ALA A 124 4.26 2.47 8.32
N ARG A 125 4.90 1.41 8.83
CA ARG A 125 4.25 0.40 9.67
C ARG A 125 3.77 0.97 10.99
N GLU A 126 4.56 1.82 11.63
CA GLU A 126 4.19 2.42 12.91
C GLU A 126 3.02 3.39 12.76
N ARG A 127 2.99 4.18 11.69
CA ARG A 127 2.08 5.32 11.54
C ARG A 127 0.87 5.07 10.63
N SER A 128 0.83 3.97 9.87
CA SER A 128 -0.29 3.62 8.99
C SER A 128 -0.83 2.21 9.29
N PRO A 129 -2.07 2.09 9.81
CA PRO A 129 -2.73 0.81 10.01
C PRO A 129 -2.86 -0.06 8.75
N SER A 130 -3.13 0.53 7.59
CA SER A 130 -3.21 -0.20 6.32
C SER A 130 -1.84 -0.72 5.87
N PHE A 131 -0.76 0.03 6.09
CA PHE A 131 0.60 -0.49 5.86
C PHE A 131 0.98 -1.57 6.88
N ALA A 132 0.60 -1.44 8.14
CA ALA A 132 0.81 -2.48 9.15
C ALA A 132 0.09 -3.80 8.79
N LYS A 133 -1.05 -3.73 8.09
CA LYS A 133 -1.70 -4.91 7.50
C LYS A 133 -0.87 -5.49 6.35
N LEU A 134 -0.37 -4.66 5.42
CA LEU A 134 0.54 -5.11 4.36
C LEU A 134 1.71 -5.89 4.94
N TRP A 135 2.39 -5.31 5.94
CA TRP A 135 3.54 -5.92 6.58
C TRP A 135 3.23 -7.33 7.10
N ARG A 136 2.15 -7.47 7.90
CA ARG A 136 1.75 -8.76 8.48
C ARG A 136 1.41 -9.79 7.41
N ASP A 137 0.74 -9.38 6.34
CA ASP A 137 0.34 -10.30 5.27
C ASP A 137 1.55 -10.77 4.45
N VAL A 138 2.49 -9.88 4.15
CA VAL A 138 3.74 -10.23 3.47
C VAL A 138 4.60 -11.13 4.35
N GLU A 139 4.77 -10.79 5.63
CA GLU A 139 5.50 -11.60 6.61
C GLU A 139 4.92 -13.01 6.72
N ARG A 140 3.60 -13.14 6.79
CA ARG A 140 2.90 -14.44 6.79
C ARG A 140 3.18 -15.24 5.53
N ILE A 141 3.08 -14.61 4.35
CA ILE A 141 3.33 -15.27 3.06
C ILE A 141 4.77 -15.78 3.00
N LEU A 142 5.75 -14.94 3.35
CA LEU A 142 7.17 -15.31 3.28
C LEU A 142 7.54 -16.37 4.32
N SER A 143 6.91 -16.36 5.50
CA SER A 143 7.18 -17.34 6.56
C SER A 143 6.58 -18.72 6.27
N THR A 144 5.60 -18.82 5.37
CA THR A 144 4.96 -20.09 5.00
C THR A 144 5.78 -20.85 3.93
N GLN A 145 6.86 -20.24 3.41
CA GLN A 145 7.73 -20.81 2.37
C GLN A 145 9.03 -21.43 2.89
N LEU A 146 9.25 -21.44 4.21
CA LEU A 146 10.38 -22.08 4.90
C LEU A 146 9.92 -23.35 5.60
#